data_AF-E5WZX6-F1
#
_entry.id   AF-E5WZX6-F1
#
_cell.length_a   1.000
_cell.length_b   1.000
_cell.length_c   1.000
_cell.angle_alpha   90.00
_cell.angle_beta   90.00
_cell.angle_gamma   90.00
#
_symmetry.space_group_name_H-M   'P 1'
#
loop_
_entity.id
_entity.type
_entity.pdbx_description
1 polymer ?
#
loop_
_entity_poly.entity_id
_entity_poly.type
_entity_poly.pdbx_seq_one_letter_code
_entity_poly.pdbx_strand_id
1 'polypeptide(L)'
;MFGEVKKSAMGKWSIVLSIITLLYFYYILRSAIIFHSPNEYEYLGKVVCTYSGEQDKLYVKNYTAIYRIPYTYNWSENDEIAIFMKNYGNVLKKEDVVFWRLDIFLDDQGQYKSHSIRKFLGLYPW
;
A
#
# COMPACT_ATOMS: atom_id res chain seq x y z
N MET A 1 1.66 46.47 -14.62
CA MET A 1 0.34 45.80 -14.49
C MET A 1 0.28 44.41 -15.15
N PHE A 2 0.46 44.23 -16.46
CA PHE A 2 0.41 42.88 -17.10
C PHE A 2 1.49 41.89 -16.59
N GLY A 3 2.71 42.35 -16.30
CA GLY A 3 3.79 41.49 -15.79
C GLY A 3 3.59 40.99 -14.35
N GLU A 4 2.92 41.77 -13.51
CA GLU A 4 2.63 41.41 -12.11
C GLU A 4 1.49 40.40 -12.02
N VAL A 5 0.45 40.56 -12.85
CA VAL A 5 -0.64 39.58 -12.98
C VAL A 5 -0.09 38.22 -13.45
N LYS A 6 0.87 38.22 -14.40
CA LYS A 6 1.51 36.99 -14.90
C LYS A 6 2.37 36.29 -13.84
N LYS A 7 3.15 37.05 -13.03
CA LYS A 7 3.92 36.52 -11.89
C LYS A 7 3.01 35.96 -10.79
N SER A 8 1.94 36.66 -10.44
CA SER A 8 0.94 36.20 -9.45
C SER A 8 0.26 34.90 -9.89
N ALA A 9 -0.13 34.80 -11.17
CA ALA A 9 -0.69 33.59 -11.74
C ALA A 9 0.33 32.43 -11.72
N MET A 10 1.59 32.66 -12.12
CA MET A 10 2.65 31.64 -12.09
C MET A 10 2.93 31.15 -10.65
N GLY A 11 2.90 32.02 -9.65
CA GLY A 11 3.04 31.64 -8.24
C GLY A 11 1.92 30.72 -7.77
N LYS A 12 0.65 31.02 -8.12
CA LYS A 12 -0.51 30.18 -7.80
C LYS A 12 -0.41 28.80 -8.46
N TRP A 13 -0.05 28.74 -9.73
CA TRP A 13 0.16 27.46 -10.44
C TRP A 13 1.32 26.66 -9.85
N SER A 14 2.40 27.30 -9.42
CA SER A 14 3.51 26.63 -8.73
C SER A 14 3.04 25.96 -7.45
N ILE A 15 2.21 26.63 -6.64
CA ILE A 15 1.66 26.05 -5.41
C ILE A 15 0.78 24.84 -5.72
N VAL A 16 -0.12 24.96 -6.69
CA VAL A 16 -0.99 23.84 -7.12
C VAL A 16 -0.16 22.65 -7.58
N LEU A 17 0.86 22.89 -8.42
CA LEU A 17 1.75 21.84 -8.89
C LEU A 17 2.50 21.18 -7.74
N SER A 18 3.04 21.97 -6.81
CA SER A 18 3.73 21.45 -5.61
C SER A 18 2.80 20.57 -4.75
N ILE A 19 1.55 20.96 -4.56
CA ILE A 19 0.57 20.16 -3.82
C ILE A 19 0.29 18.85 -4.56
N ILE A 20 0.07 18.88 -5.87
CA ILE A 20 -0.15 17.67 -6.68
C ILE A 20 1.06 16.74 -6.59
N THR A 21 2.28 17.27 -6.70
CA THR A 21 3.51 16.50 -6.57
C THR A 21 3.65 15.88 -5.18
N LEU A 22 3.33 16.62 -4.12
CA LEU A 22 3.36 16.10 -2.74
C LEU A 22 2.34 14.99 -2.52
N LEU A 23 1.10 15.18 -3.00
CA LEU A 23 0.05 14.15 -2.91
C LEU A 23 0.40 12.90 -3.72
N TYR A 24 0.97 13.08 -4.91
CA TYR A 24 1.43 11.97 -5.74
C TYR A 24 2.60 11.22 -5.09
N PHE A 25 3.55 11.96 -4.53
CA PHE A 25 4.67 11.39 -3.78
C PHE A 25 4.17 10.63 -2.56
N TYR A 26 3.21 11.18 -1.82
CA TYR A 26 2.58 10.52 -0.68
C TYR A 26 1.83 9.23 -1.07
N TYR A 27 1.15 9.23 -2.23
CA TYR A 27 0.52 8.03 -2.77
C TYR A 27 1.54 6.95 -3.17
N ILE A 28 2.65 7.35 -3.82
CA ILE A 28 3.76 6.44 -4.13
C ILE A 28 4.33 5.89 -2.83
N LEU A 29 4.42 6.73 -1.79
CA LEU A 29 4.90 6.44 -0.44
C LEU A 29 3.86 5.72 0.47
N ARG A 30 2.85 5.06 -0.08
CA ARG A 30 2.05 4.08 0.67
C ARG A 30 2.69 2.70 0.72
N SER A 31 2.80 2.15 1.93
CA SER A 31 3.17 0.75 2.12
C SER A 31 2.22 -0.18 1.36
N ALA A 32 2.75 -1.25 0.81
CA ALA A 32 1.99 -2.19 0.01
C ALA A 32 2.34 -3.64 0.33
N ILE A 33 1.33 -4.50 0.24
CA ILE A 33 1.46 -5.96 0.31
C ILE A 33 1.29 -6.49 -1.11
N ILE A 34 2.27 -7.24 -1.59
CA ILE A 34 2.28 -7.81 -2.95
C ILE A 34 2.27 -9.32 -2.80
N PHE A 35 1.24 -9.95 -3.34
CA PHE A 35 1.13 -11.40 -3.41
C PHE A 35 1.63 -11.86 -4.77
N HIS A 36 2.60 -12.77 -4.77
CA HIS A 36 3.18 -13.39 -5.95
C HIS A 36 2.62 -14.80 -6.07
N SER A 37 1.99 -15.12 -7.19
CA SER A 37 1.41 -16.43 -7.46
C SER A 37 1.94 -16.98 -8.78
N PRO A 38 2.20 -18.30 -8.89
CA PRO A 38 2.49 -18.93 -10.17
C PRO A 38 1.26 -18.99 -11.10
N ASN A 39 0.05 -18.75 -10.58
CA ASN A 39 -1.18 -18.72 -11.37
C ASN A 39 -1.41 -17.33 -11.97
N GLU A 40 -1.87 -17.25 -13.22
CA GLU A 40 -2.07 -15.97 -13.91
C GLU A 40 -3.33 -15.22 -13.43
N TYR A 41 -4.39 -15.96 -13.10
CA TYR A 41 -5.66 -15.42 -12.62
C TYR A 41 -6.27 -16.33 -11.56
N GLU A 42 -6.42 -15.82 -10.34
CA GLU A 42 -6.93 -16.58 -9.20
C GLU A 42 -7.56 -15.65 -8.15
N TYR A 43 -8.66 -16.07 -7.53
CA TYR A 43 -9.17 -15.41 -6.34
C TYR A 43 -8.46 -15.94 -5.10
N LEU A 44 -7.72 -15.07 -4.41
CA LEU A 44 -6.94 -15.45 -3.23
C LEU A 44 -7.75 -15.35 -1.93
N GLY A 45 -8.65 -14.37 -1.86
CA GLY A 45 -9.39 -14.07 -0.65
C GLY A 45 -9.65 -12.57 -0.49
N LYS A 46 -9.52 -12.07 0.73
CA LYS A 46 -9.85 -10.69 1.07
C LYS A 46 -8.92 -10.09 2.12
N VAL A 47 -8.77 -8.77 2.08
CA VAL A 47 -8.12 -7.98 3.11
C VAL A 47 -9.16 -7.05 3.72
N VAL A 48 -9.12 -6.91 5.04
CA VAL A 48 -9.97 -5.97 5.78
C VAL A 48 -9.06 -5.02 6.52
N CYS A 49 -9.29 -3.73 6.38
CA CYS A 49 -8.63 -2.70 7.18
C CYS A 49 -9.66 -2.08 8.12
N THR A 50 -9.44 -2.16 9.43
CA THR A 50 -10.39 -1.63 10.43
C THR A 50 -10.55 -0.12 10.31
N TYR A 51 -9.47 0.58 9.97
CA TYR A 51 -9.46 2.03 9.82
C TYR A 51 -10.40 2.51 8.70
N SER A 52 -10.34 1.88 7.52
CA SER A 52 -11.26 2.23 6.42
C SER A 52 -12.64 1.60 6.58
N GLY A 53 -12.73 0.48 7.32
CA GLY A 53 -13.92 -0.37 7.36
C GLY A 53 -14.21 -1.09 6.04
N GLU A 54 -13.32 -0.95 5.05
CA GLU A 54 -13.50 -1.52 3.72
C GLU A 54 -12.89 -2.92 3.63
N GLN A 55 -13.57 -3.77 2.88
CA GLN A 55 -13.13 -5.13 2.57
C GLN A 55 -12.73 -5.19 1.09
N ASP A 56 -11.44 -5.38 0.85
CA ASP A 56 -10.87 -5.51 -0.49
C ASP A 56 -10.73 -6.98 -0.89
N LYS A 57 -11.24 -7.34 -2.07
CA LYS A 57 -11.05 -8.68 -2.64
C LYS A 57 -9.69 -8.77 -3.32
N LEU A 58 -8.92 -9.80 -2.99
CA LEU A 58 -7.63 -10.09 -3.61
C LEU A 58 -7.82 -11.02 -4.81
N TYR A 59 -7.56 -10.48 -5.99
CA TYR A 59 -7.45 -11.24 -7.22
C TYR A 59 -6.03 -11.14 -7.76
N VAL A 60 -5.44 -12.30 -8.03
CA VAL A 60 -4.23 -12.37 -8.84
C VAL A 60 -4.58 -12.02 -10.27
N LYS A 61 -3.78 -11.14 -10.86
CA LYS A 61 -3.81 -10.83 -12.28
C LYS A 61 -2.37 -10.71 -12.74
N ASN A 62 -2.01 -11.39 -13.82
CA ASN A 62 -0.63 -11.43 -14.32
C ASN A 62 0.35 -11.83 -13.20
N TYR A 63 0.06 -12.94 -12.50
CA TYR A 63 0.91 -13.53 -11.45
C TYR A 63 1.08 -12.70 -10.17
N THR A 64 0.37 -11.57 -10.04
CA THR A 64 0.46 -10.71 -8.85
C THR A 64 -0.89 -10.18 -8.37
N ALA A 65 -1.03 -9.96 -7.07
CA ALA A 65 -2.08 -9.15 -6.46
C ALA A 65 -1.44 -8.08 -5.58
N ILE A 66 -1.95 -6.84 -5.63
CA ILE A 66 -1.36 -5.72 -4.88
C ILE A 66 -2.43 -5.10 -3.98
N TYR A 67 -2.18 -5.09 -2.69
CA TYR A 67 -2.96 -4.35 -1.71
C TYR A 67 -2.15 -3.15 -1.21
N ARG A 68 -2.65 -1.94 -1.45
CA ARG A 68 -2.03 -0.71 -0.92
C ARG A 68 -2.66 -0.39 0.42
N ILE A 69 -1.86 -0.38 1.47
CA ILE A 69 -2.33 -0.10 2.83
C ILE A 69 -2.84 1.36 2.89
N PRO A 70 -4.03 1.65 3.44
CA PRO A 70 -4.51 3.01 3.66
C PRO A 70 -3.49 3.86 4.42
N TYR A 71 -3.61 5.19 4.32
CA TYR A 71 -2.69 6.10 4.98
C TYR A 71 -2.73 5.91 6.50
N THR A 72 -1.58 5.52 7.08
CA THR A 72 -1.48 5.12 8.49
C THR A 72 -1.39 6.29 9.47
N TYR A 73 -1.29 7.53 8.97
CA TYR A 73 -1.18 8.74 9.81
C TYR A 73 -2.36 8.90 10.78
N ASN A 74 -3.58 8.58 10.32
CA ASN A 74 -4.80 8.68 11.12
C ASN A 74 -5.16 7.39 11.86
N TRP A 75 -4.33 6.35 11.79
CA TRP A 75 -4.63 5.07 12.43
C TRP A 75 -4.45 5.19 13.95
N SER A 76 -5.37 4.62 14.69
CA SER A 76 -5.24 4.32 16.11
C SER A 76 -4.28 3.14 16.33
N GLU A 77 -3.83 2.93 17.58
CA GLU A 77 -2.97 1.78 17.93
C GLU A 77 -3.68 0.44 17.74
N ASN A 78 -5.02 0.43 17.82
CA ASN A 78 -5.85 -0.75 17.65
C ASN A 78 -6.25 -1.00 16.19
N ASP A 79 -5.82 -0.15 15.25
CA ASP A 79 -6.12 -0.37 13.84
C ASP A 79 -5.28 -1.51 13.26
N GLU A 80 -5.97 -2.37 12.53
CA GLU A 80 -5.49 -3.67 12.07
C GLU A 80 -5.80 -3.89 10.59
N ILE A 81 -4.93 -4.65 9.95
CA ILE A 81 -5.10 -5.22 8.62
C ILE A 81 -5.23 -6.72 8.78
N ALA A 82 -6.41 -7.26 8.54
CA ALA A 82 -6.64 -8.69 8.54
C ALA A 82 -6.62 -9.22 7.10
N ILE A 83 -5.72 -10.16 6.83
CA ILE A 83 -5.60 -10.88 5.57
C ILE A 83 -6.27 -12.24 5.73
N PHE A 84 -7.22 -12.56 4.85
CA PHE A 84 -7.91 -13.83 4.81
C PHE A 84 -7.73 -14.47 3.43
N MET A 85 -6.97 -15.55 3.38
CA MET A 85 -6.73 -16.32 2.16
C MET A 85 -7.03 -17.80 2.36
N LYS A 86 -7.14 -18.54 1.26
CA LYS A 86 -7.26 -20.00 1.28
C LYS A 86 -6.02 -20.60 1.95
N ASN A 87 -6.13 -20.97 3.23
CA ASN A 87 -5.08 -21.57 4.07
C ASN A 87 -3.94 -20.63 4.53
N TYR A 88 -4.15 -19.32 4.47
CA TYR A 88 -3.27 -18.33 5.12
C TYR A 88 -4.12 -17.22 5.73
N GLY A 89 -3.82 -16.87 6.97
CA GLY A 89 -4.46 -15.78 7.68
C GLY A 89 -3.42 -15.03 8.49
N ASN A 90 -3.49 -13.70 8.48
CA ASN A 90 -2.61 -12.88 9.30
C ASN A 90 -3.31 -11.58 9.69
N VAL A 91 -2.94 -11.03 10.84
CA VAL A 91 -3.42 -9.72 11.31
C VAL A 91 -2.19 -8.87 11.58
N LEU A 92 -2.09 -7.73 10.89
CA LEU A 92 -1.02 -6.75 11.08
C LEU A 92 -1.58 -5.54 11.81
N LYS A 93 -1.03 -5.21 12.97
CA LYS A 93 -1.31 -3.97 13.67
C LYS A 93 -0.50 -2.83 13.09
N LYS A 94 -0.85 -1.59 13.45
CA LYS A 94 -0.09 -0.39 13.07
C LYS A 94 1.42 -0.53 13.36
N GLU A 95 1.78 -1.10 14.50
CA GLU A 95 3.18 -1.33 14.90
C GLU A 95 3.91 -2.38 14.05
N ASP A 96 3.18 -3.32 13.43
CA ASP A 96 3.77 -4.35 12.57
C ASP A 96 4.11 -3.81 11.16
N VAL A 97 3.49 -2.70 10.75
CA VAL A 97 3.69 -2.07 9.43
C VAL A 97 4.95 -1.18 9.44
N VAL A 98 6.08 -1.75 9.85
CA VAL A 98 7.43 -1.12 9.79
C VAL A 98 8.12 -1.33 8.43
N PHE A 99 7.33 -1.62 7.39
CA PHE A 99 7.83 -1.95 6.06
C PHE A 99 7.28 -1.01 4.99
N TRP A 100 8.05 -0.91 3.92
CA TRP A 100 7.66 -0.24 2.69
C TRP A 100 6.89 -1.19 1.76
N ARG A 101 7.38 -2.42 1.64
CA ARG A 101 6.76 -3.46 0.84
C ARG A 101 6.86 -4.79 1.57
N LEU A 102 5.76 -5.52 1.63
CA LEU A 102 5.71 -6.91 2.07
C LEU A 102 5.38 -7.77 0.84
N ASP A 103 6.35 -8.56 0.39
CA ASP A 103 6.18 -9.52 -0.70
C ASP A 103 5.80 -10.89 -0.10
N ILE A 104 4.64 -11.43 -0.43
CA ILE A 104 4.14 -12.74 0.01
C ILE A 104 4.18 -13.67 -1.20
N PHE A 105 4.88 -14.80 -1.10
CA PHE A 105 5.04 -15.77 -2.17
C PHE A 105 4.15 -16.99 -1.92
N LEU A 106 3.37 -17.34 -2.95
CA LEU A 106 2.48 -18.48 -2.94
C LEU A 106 3.04 -19.64 -3.76
N ASP A 107 2.62 -20.85 -3.43
CA ASP A 107 2.86 -22.03 -4.27
C ASP A 107 1.78 -22.20 -5.36
N ASP A 108 1.91 -23.26 -6.15
CA ASP A 108 1.01 -23.65 -7.24
C ASP A 108 -0.42 -24.00 -6.77
N GLN A 109 -0.59 -24.31 -5.48
CA GLN A 109 -1.88 -24.56 -4.85
C GLN A 109 -2.48 -23.30 -4.20
N GLY A 110 -1.82 -22.14 -4.37
CA GLY A 110 -2.22 -20.86 -3.79
C GLY A 110 -1.94 -20.74 -2.29
N GLN A 111 -1.12 -21.64 -1.72
CA GLN A 111 -0.78 -21.65 -0.30
C GLN A 111 0.42 -20.76 -0.01
N TYR A 112 0.48 -20.24 1.22
CA TYR A 112 1.63 -19.47 1.68
C TYR A 112 2.90 -20.32 1.69
N LYS A 113 3.94 -19.82 1.01
CA LYS A 113 5.27 -20.44 1.02
C LYS A 113 6.25 -19.66 1.88
N SER A 114 6.34 -18.35 1.66
CA SER A 114 7.30 -17.47 2.35
C SER A 114 6.93 -16.00 2.14
N HIS A 115 7.62 -15.09 2.83
CA HIS A 115 7.55 -13.67 2.55
C HIS A 115 8.93 -13.01 2.62
N SER A 116 9.04 -11.83 2.01
CA SER A 116 10.19 -10.94 2.16
C SER A 116 9.71 -9.52 2.43
N ILE A 117 10.40 -8.83 3.34
CA ILE A 117 10.09 -7.45 3.70
C ILE A 117 11.15 -6.53 3.10
N ARG A 118 10.70 -5.46 2.42
CA ARG A 118 11.55 -4.36 2.01
C ARG A 118 11.20 -3.11 2.81
N LYS A 119 12.22 -2.47 3.36
CA LYS A 119 12.10 -1.19 4.06
C LYS A 119 12.46 -0.05 3.12
N PHE A 120 11.86 1.11 3.35
CA PHE A 120 12.20 2.32 2.61
C PHE A 120 13.65 2.68 2.95
N LEU A 121 14.52 2.78 1.94
CA LEU A 121 15.96 3.05 2.09
C LEU A 121 16.77 1.99 2.87
N GLY A 122 16.21 0.80 3.16
CA GLY A 122 16.95 -0.31 3.78
C GLY A 122 17.34 -0.13 5.26
N LEU A 123 16.85 0.91 5.94
CA LEU A 123 17.21 1.22 7.33
C LEU A 123 16.23 0.58 8.34
N TYR A 124 16.77 0.02 9.42
CA TYR A 124 16.02 -0.44 10.61
C TYR A 124 15.88 0.72 11.61
N PRO A 125 14.77 0.83 12.37
CA PRO A 125 14.86 1.25 13.76
C PRO A 125 15.26 0.02 14.60
N TRP A 126 16.31 0.22 15.38
CA TRP A 126 16.85 -0.66 16.42
C TRP A 126 15.86 -0.80 17.58
#